data_AF-A0A6V8F241-F1
#
_entry.id   AF-A0A6V8F241-F1
#
_cell.length_a   1.000
_cell.length_b   1.000
_cell.length_c   1.000
_cell.angle_alpha   90.00
_cell.angle_beta   90.00
_cell.angle_gamma   90.00
#
_symmetry.space_group_name_H-M   'P 1'
#
loop_
_entity.id
_entity.type
_entity.pdbx_description
1 polymer ?
#
loop_
_entity_poly.entity_id
_entity_poly.type
_entity_poly.pdbx_seq_one_letter_code
_entity_poly.pdbx_strand_id
1 'polypeptide(L)'
;MKNKQKRKSWIILLILLLLMEVCVFPLTASIGEAQLTQNQPPTVTIIKPEEKSMYLRDIRFFPAFRTLIFGYITIKANTTDDLGIKQVEFYVDGVLRNVNTKVHSCGSFMWTWNECVWFQSRHTIKVIAMDNESLVAEDTCEVVIHNFPLLHLLYP
;
A
#
# COMPACT_ATOMS: atom_id res chain seq x y z
N MET A 1 -31.41 -39.88 72.37
CA MET A 1 -30.12 -40.01 71.63
C MET A 1 -30.22 -39.78 70.10
N LYS A 2 -31.16 -38.96 69.58
CA LYS A 2 -31.36 -38.75 68.12
C LYS A 2 -30.86 -37.41 67.54
N ASN A 3 -30.35 -36.49 68.37
CA ASN A 3 -30.07 -35.11 67.95
C ASN A 3 -28.61 -34.81 67.53
N LYS A 4 -27.66 -35.74 67.79
CA LYS A 4 -26.24 -35.57 67.42
C LYS A 4 -25.94 -36.02 65.98
N GLN A 5 -26.74 -36.92 65.42
CA GLN A 5 -26.58 -37.45 64.05
C GLN A 5 -27.10 -36.47 62.99
N LYS A 6 -28.20 -35.76 63.25
CA LYS A 6 -28.80 -34.78 62.31
C LYS A 6 -27.89 -33.57 62.05
N ARG A 7 -27.17 -33.08 63.06
CA ARG A 7 -26.26 -31.92 62.93
C ARG A 7 -25.02 -32.24 62.09
N LYS A 8 -24.47 -33.44 62.22
CA LYS A 8 -23.34 -33.90 61.39
C LYS A 8 -23.75 -34.10 59.93
N SER A 9 -24.98 -34.57 59.68
CA SER A 9 -25.51 -34.78 58.33
C SER A 9 -25.80 -33.48 57.58
N TRP A 10 -26.26 -32.42 58.26
CA TRP A 10 -26.51 -31.12 57.62
C TRP A 10 -25.22 -30.38 57.27
N ILE A 11 -24.18 -30.51 58.09
CA ILE A 11 -22.87 -29.88 57.81
C ILE A 11 -22.20 -30.56 56.60
N ILE A 12 -22.32 -31.88 56.46
CA ILE A 12 -21.81 -32.61 55.29
C ILE A 12 -22.63 -32.26 54.04
N LEU A 13 -23.96 -32.12 54.14
CA LEU A 13 -24.79 -31.66 53.01
C LEU A 13 -24.46 -30.21 52.60
N LEU A 14 -24.20 -29.32 53.57
CA LEU A 14 -23.82 -27.93 53.30
C LEU A 14 -22.44 -27.82 52.62
N ILE A 15 -21.48 -28.66 53.02
CA ILE A 15 -20.13 -28.72 52.42
C ILE A 15 -20.19 -29.37 51.04
N LEU A 16 -21.07 -30.36 50.82
CA LEU A 16 -21.30 -30.94 49.49
C LEU A 16 -22.02 -29.97 48.54
N LEU A 17 -22.96 -29.16 49.05
CA LEU A 17 -23.65 -28.12 48.27
C LEU A 17 -22.71 -26.96 47.89
N LEU A 18 -21.78 -26.59 48.77
CA LEU A 18 -20.77 -25.55 48.49
C LEU A 18 -19.72 -25.97 47.45
N LEU A 19 -19.58 -27.26 47.16
CA LEU A 19 -18.64 -27.78 46.17
C LEU A 19 -19.25 -27.93 44.76
N MET A 20 -20.55 -27.67 44.60
CA MET A 20 -21.25 -27.88 43.31
C MET A 20 -21.54 -26.59 42.52
N GLU A 21 -21.21 -25.40 43.01
CA GLU A 21 -21.64 -24.13 42.37
C GLU A 21 -20.56 -23.10 42.01
N VAL A 22 -19.28 -23.47 41.85
CA VAL A 22 -18.34 -22.54 41.18
C VAL A 22 -17.35 -23.24 40.26
N CYS A 23 -17.85 -24.08 39.37
CA CYS A 23 -17.17 -24.32 38.10
C CYS A 23 -18.13 -24.03 36.93
N VAL A 24 -18.95 -23.00 37.08
CA VAL A 24 -19.40 -22.21 35.93
C VAL A 24 -18.46 -21.03 35.86
N PHE A 25 -17.18 -21.30 35.56
CA PHE A 25 -16.44 -20.29 34.81
C PHE A 25 -17.27 -20.11 33.55
N PRO A 26 -17.79 -18.92 33.23
CA PRO A 26 -18.11 -18.69 31.84
C PRO A 26 -16.79 -18.90 31.10
N LEU A 27 -16.67 -20.03 30.41
CA LEU A 27 -15.83 -20.12 29.22
C LEU A 27 -16.45 -19.14 28.22
N THR A 28 -16.33 -17.84 28.48
CA THR A 28 -16.02 -16.96 27.38
C THR A 28 -14.63 -17.39 27.00
N ALA A 29 -14.54 -18.41 26.15
CA ALA A 29 -13.51 -18.38 25.14
C ALA A 29 -13.58 -16.94 24.63
N SER A 30 -12.55 -16.15 24.90
CA SER A 30 -12.22 -15.07 23.99
C SER A 30 -11.98 -15.81 22.68
N ILE A 31 -13.07 -16.04 21.95
CA ILE A 31 -13.01 -16.09 20.51
C ILE A 31 -12.41 -14.72 20.28
N GLY A 32 -11.09 -14.67 20.11
CA GLY A 32 -10.46 -13.48 19.59
C GLY A 32 -11.31 -13.21 18.37
N GLU A 33 -12.12 -12.16 18.43
CA GLU A 33 -12.73 -11.64 17.24
C GLU A 33 -11.55 -11.60 16.30
N ALA A 34 -11.61 -12.37 15.21
CA ALA A 34 -10.81 -12.05 14.07
C ALA A 34 -11.28 -10.62 13.76
N GLN A 35 -10.59 -9.65 14.35
CA GLN A 35 -10.77 -8.25 14.07
C GLN A 35 -10.52 -8.25 12.58
N LEU A 36 -11.60 -8.20 11.80
CA LEU A 36 -11.54 -7.82 10.41
C LEU A 36 -10.93 -6.43 10.51
N THR A 37 -9.61 -6.36 10.33
CA THR A 37 -8.90 -5.10 10.33
C THR A 37 -9.58 -4.30 9.24
N GLN A 38 -10.29 -3.25 9.64
CA GLN A 38 -10.94 -2.38 8.68
C GLN A 38 -9.84 -1.87 7.76
N ASN A 39 -9.94 -2.22 6.48
CA ASN A 39 -8.94 -1.91 5.48
C ASN A 39 -8.68 -0.40 5.43
N GLN A 40 -7.42 -0.02 5.38
CA GLN A 40 -7.02 1.38 5.23
C GLN A 40 -6.77 1.69 3.76
N PRO A 41 -6.93 2.95 3.31
CA PRO A 41 -6.53 3.31 1.97
C PRO A 41 -5.02 3.09 1.77
N PRO A 42 -4.60 2.70 0.55
CA PRO A 42 -3.19 2.53 0.27
C PRO A 42 -2.44 3.86 0.36
N THR A 43 -1.12 3.81 0.47
CA THR A 43 -0.26 4.98 0.23
C THR A 43 0.47 4.82 -1.09
N VAL A 44 0.72 5.94 -1.76
CA VAL A 44 1.53 5.99 -2.98
C VAL A 44 2.44 7.22 -2.94
N THR A 45 3.68 7.04 -3.38
CA THR A 45 4.64 8.15 -3.49
C THR A 45 5.54 7.93 -4.70
N ILE A 46 5.58 8.90 -5.59
CA ILE A 46 6.47 8.95 -6.73
C ILE A 46 7.87 9.24 -6.21
N ILE A 47 8.76 8.25 -6.30
CA ILE A 47 10.17 8.36 -5.90
C ILE A 47 11.09 8.60 -7.09
N LYS A 48 10.59 8.40 -8.32
CA LYS A 48 11.28 8.77 -9.56
C LYS A 48 10.26 9.23 -10.60
N PRO A 49 10.48 10.36 -11.28
CA PRO A 49 11.61 11.29 -11.09
C PRO A 49 11.52 12.06 -9.76
N GLU A 50 12.67 12.31 -9.16
CA GLU A 50 12.77 13.19 -7.99
C GLU A 50 12.45 14.62 -8.40
N GLU A 51 11.72 15.34 -7.56
CA GLU A 51 11.47 16.76 -7.76
C GLU A 51 12.78 17.56 -7.87
N LYS A 52 12.75 18.65 -8.63
CA LYS A 52 13.86 19.62 -8.68
C LYS A 52 15.18 18.95 -9.07
N SER A 53 15.14 18.01 -10.00
CA SER A 53 16.32 17.24 -10.45
C SER A 53 16.43 17.19 -11.97
N MET A 54 17.65 17.12 -12.48
CA MET A 54 17.93 16.89 -13.89
C MET A 54 18.23 15.40 -14.13
N TYR A 55 17.55 14.83 -15.14
CA TYR A 55 17.75 13.49 -15.65
C TYR A 55 18.23 13.52 -17.10
N LEU A 56 19.18 12.65 -17.42
CA LEU A 56 19.59 12.34 -18.79
C LEU A 56 19.46 10.82 -18.99
N ARG A 57 18.54 10.40 -19.87
CA ARG A 57 18.26 9.00 -20.22
C ARG A 57 18.13 8.12 -18.98
N ASP A 58 17.20 8.49 -18.12
CA ASP A 58 16.89 7.81 -16.86
C ASP A 58 17.95 7.90 -15.74
N ILE A 59 19.08 8.60 -15.96
CA ILE A 59 20.13 8.81 -14.96
C ILE A 59 20.00 10.20 -14.35
N ARG A 60 19.93 10.29 -13.02
CA ARG A 60 19.95 11.55 -12.27
C ARG A 60 21.36 12.13 -12.29
N PHE A 61 21.52 13.38 -12.72
CA PHE A 61 22.82 14.05 -12.77
C PHE A 61 23.01 15.02 -11.61
N PHE A 62 22.13 16.01 -11.46
CA PHE A 62 22.25 17.04 -10.41
C PHE A 62 20.90 17.71 -10.10
N PRO A 63 20.79 18.42 -8.97
CA PRO A 63 19.62 19.23 -8.65
C PRO A 63 19.40 20.37 -9.64
N ALA A 64 18.15 20.76 -9.86
CA ALA A 64 17.73 21.83 -10.75
C ALA A 64 16.55 22.60 -10.13
N PHE A 65 16.18 23.76 -10.68
CA PHE A 65 15.03 24.53 -10.16
C PHE A 65 13.66 23.84 -10.37
N ARG A 66 13.59 22.92 -11.33
CA ARG A 66 12.43 22.09 -11.65
C ARG A 66 12.91 20.73 -12.17
N THR A 67 12.03 19.74 -12.24
CA THR A 67 12.38 18.42 -12.79
C THR A 67 12.54 18.51 -14.30
N LEU A 68 13.75 18.28 -14.79
CA LEU A 68 14.12 18.34 -16.21
C LEU A 68 14.55 16.95 -16.66
N ILE A 69 14.01 16.46 -17.77
CA ILE A 69 14.27 15.12 -18.27
C ILE A 69 14.67 15.20 -19.75
N PHE A 70 15.84 14.69 -20.09
CA PHE A 70 16.32 14.56 -21.47
C PHE A 70 16.40 13.09 -21.86
N GLY A 71 15.57 12.65 -22.80
CA GLY A 71 15.41 11.24 -23.17
C GLY A 71 14.28 10.54 -22.43
N TYR A 72 14.30 9.21 -22.42
CA TYR A 72 13.34 8.39 -21.67
C TYR A 72 13.54 8.51 -20.15
N ILE A 73 12.49 8.21 -19.40
CA ILE A 73 12.48 8.17 -17.94
C ILE A 73 11.67 6.97 -17.44
N THR A 74 12.15 6.31 -16.41
CA THR A 74 11.40 5.33 -15.63
C THR A 74 10.73 6.04 -14.47
N ILE A 75 9.41 6.04 -14.48
CA ILE A 75 8.60 6.50 -13.37
C ILE A 75 8.53 5.36 -12.36
N LYS A 76 8.86 5.66 -11.10
CA LYS A 76 8.83 4.70 -10.00
C LYS A 76 8.01 5.27 -8.86
N ALA A 77 7.04 4.49 -8.41
CA ALA A 77 6.22 4.81 -7.26
C ALA A 77 6.37 3.71 -6.19
N ASN A 78 6.56 4.10 -4.94
CA ASN A 78 6.44 3.20 -3.80
C ASN A 78 4.99 3.18 -3.34
N THR A 79 4.53 2.00 -2.94
CA THR A 79 3.18 1.80 -2.42
C THR A 79 3.21 0.95 -1.17
N THR A 80 2.32 1.24 -0.22
CA THR A 80 2.12 0.42 0.98
C THR A 80 0.64 0.33 1.30
N ASP A 81 0.21 -0.81 1.81
CA ASP A 81 -1.18 -1.08 2.20
C ASP A 81 -1.21 -2.25 3.20
N ASP A 82 -2.24 -2.34 4.04
CA ASP A 82 -2.38 -3.41 5.02
C ASP A 82 -2.90 -4.73 4.42
N LEU A 83 -3.73 -4.66 3.36
CA LEU A 83 -4.28 -5.82 2.65
C LEU A 83 -3.68 -6.03 1.25
N GLY A 84 -2.82 -5.12 0.82
CA GLY A 84 -2.02 -5.21 -0.39
C GLY A 84 -2.60 -4.47 -1.58
N ILE A 85 -1.73 -4.21 -2.56
CA ILE A 85 -2.05 -3.44 -3.76
C ILE A 85 -2.52 -4.36 -4.87
N LYS A 86 -3.68 -4.05 -5.45
CA LYS A 86 -4.25 -4.75 -6.61
C LYS A 86 -3.61 -4.29 -7.92
N GLN A 87 -3.52 -2.98 -8.12
CA GLN A 87 -2.93 -2.39 -9.31
C GLN A 87 -2.45 -0.95 -9.08
N VAL A 88 -1.54 -0.51 -9.94
CA VAL A 88 -1.07 0.88 -10.03
C VAL A 88 -1.23 1.39 -11.45
N GLU A 89 -1.82 2.56 -11.59
CA GLU A 89 -2.09 3.22 -12.85
C GLU A 89 -1.21 4.45 -13.02
N PHE A 90 -0.58 4.59 -14.17
CA PHE A 90 0.28 5.70 -14.52
C PHE A 90 -0.38 6.56 -15.59
N TYR A 91 -0.48 7.86 -15.32
CA TYR A 91 -1.09 8.86 -16.16
C TYR A 91 -0.07 9.94 -16.54
N VAL A 92 -0.22 10.47 -17.76
CA VAL A 92 0.48 11.68 -18.22
C VAL A 92 -0.56 12.64 -18.76
N ASP A 93 -0.62 13.84 -18.20
CA ASP A 93 -1.60 14.89 -18.54
C ASP A 93 -3.05 14.40 -18.48
N GLY A 94 -3.35 13.55 -17.50
CA GLY A 94 -4.68 12.94 -17.32
C GLY A 94 -4.99 11.78 -18.27
N VAL A 95 -4.10 11.44 -19.20
CA VAL A 95 -4.26 10.28 -20.10
C VAL A 95 -3.62 9.05 -19.47
N LEU A 96 -4.36 7.96 -19.35
CA LEU A 96 -3.85 6.67 -18.86
C LEU A 96 -2.80 6.13 -19.84
N ARG A 97 -1.60 5.83 -19.33
CA ARG A 97 -0.47 5.32 -20.11
C ARG A 97 -0.11 3.88 -19.77
N ASN A 98 -0.27 3.48 -18.52
CA ASN A 98 0.06 2.12 -18.09
C ASN A 98 -0.77 1.69 -16.89
N VAL A 99 -1.12 0.40 -16.85
CA VAL A 99 -1.67 -0.28 -15.67
C VAL A 99 -0.70 -1.41 -15.33
N ASN A 100 -0.16 -1.38 -14.11
CA ASN A 100 0.82 -2.34 -13.65
C ASN A 100 0.29 -3.08 -12.41
N THR A 101 0.25 -4.40 -12.48
CA THR A 101 -0.12 -5.30 -11.38
C THR A 101 1.09 -6.04 -10.81
N LYS A 102 2.28 -5.85 -11.39
CA LYS A 102 3.52 -6.51 -10.99
C LYS A 102 4.29 -5.63 -10.01
N VAL A 103 4.26 -6.05 -8.75
CA VAL A 103 5.09 -5.50 -7.68
C VAL A 103 6.58 -5.82 -7.95
N HIS A 104 7.43 -4.80 -7.86
CA HIS A 104 8.88 -4.93 -7.80
C HIS A 104 9.36 -4.90 -6.33
N SER A 105 10.68 -4.91 -6.12
CA SER A 105 11.28 -4.91 -4.77
C SER A 105 10.66 -3.83 -3.87
N CYS A 106 10.38 -4.21 -2.62
CA CYS A 106 9.87 -3.33 -1.57
C CYS A 106 8.55 -2.60 -1.91
N GLY A 107 7.62 -3.26 -2.61
CA GLY A 107 6.30 -2.67 -2.88
C GLY A 107 6.33 -1.53 -3.88
N SER A 108 7.28 -1.54 -4.81
CA SER A 108 7.43 -0.50 -5.83
C SER A 108 6.85 -0.90 -7.19
N PHE A 109 6.31 0.07 -7.90
CA PHE A 109 5.78 -0.08 -9.25
C PHE A 109 6.54 0.83 -10.20
N MET A 110 6.79 0.32 -11.41
CA MET A 110 7.65 0.98 -12.38
C MET A 110 7.00 0.98 -13.75
N TRP A 111 7.14 2.10 -14.46
CA TRP A 111 6.76 2.23 -15.87
C TRP A 111 7.78 3.12 -16.59
N THR A 112 8.29 2.67 -17.74
CA THR A 112 9.23 3.46 -18.53
C THR A 112 8.48 4.27 -19.59
N TRP A 113 8.56 5.58 -19.46
CA TRP A 113 8.06 6.54 -20.44
C TRP A 113 9.15 6.87 -21.46
N ASN A 114 8.95 6.37 -22.69
CA ASN A 114 9.87 6.55 -23.82
C ASN A 114 9.15 7.05 -25.09
N GLU A 115 8.01 7.73 -24.93
CA GLU A 115 7.31 8.32 -26.08
C GLU A 115 8.06 9.55 -26.58
N CYS A 116 7.95 9.83 -27.88
CA CYS A 116 8.53 11.03 -28.46
C CYS A 116 7.81 12.28 -27.93
N VAL A 117 8.55 13.16 -27.26
CA VAL A 117 8.01 14.43 -26.74
C VAL A 117 8.81 15.57 -27.36
N TRP A 118 8.14 16.26 -28.28
CA TRP A 118 8.68 17.43 -28.98
C TRP A 118 8.53 18.67 -28.10
N PHE A 119 9.61 19.44 -28.00
CA PHE A 119 9.70 20.68 -27.21
C PHE A 119 9.65 20.46 -25.69
N GLN A 120 10.23 21.40 -24.94
CA GLN A 120 10.31 21.35 -23.47
C GLN A 120 8.94 21.64 -22.82
N SER A 121 7.92 20.83 -23.12
CA SER A 121 6.59 20.95 -22.54
C SER A 121 6.57 20.48 -21.10
N ARG A 122 5.76 21.16 -20.28
CA ARG A 122 5.42 20.71 -18.94
C ARG A 122 4.40 19.59 -19.06
N HIS A 123 4.61 18.54 -18.29
CA HIS A 123 3.69 17.43 -18.16
C HIS A 123 3.43 17.15 -16.69
N THR A 124 2.21 16.73 -16.38
CA THR A 124 1.84 16.25 -15.06
C THR A 124 1.78 14.73 -15.10
N ILE A 125 2.71 14.11 -14.39
CA ILE A 125 2.66 12.67 -14.12
C ILE A 125 1.75 12.47 -12.92
N LYS A 126 0.80 11.55 -13.03
CA LYS A 126 -0.04 11.13 -11.91
C LYS A 126 0.02 9.63 -11.77
N VAL A 127 0.19 9.14 -10.55
CA VAL A 127 0.17 7.72 -10.23
C VAL A 127 -0.95 7.45 -9.25
N ILE A 128 -1.80 6.47 -9.56
CA ILE A 128 -2.92 6.05 -8.70
C ILE A 128 -2.68 4.61 -8.28
N ALA A 129 -2.62 4.35 -6.98
CA ALA A 129 -2.59 3.00 -6.43
C ALA A 129 -3.99 2.59 -5.97
N MET A 130 -4.37 1.36 -6.26
CA MET A 130 -5.64 0.77 -5.87
C MET A 130 -5.40 -0.53 -5.10
N ASP A 131 -6.03 -0.65 -3.94
CA ASP A 131 -5.95 -1.84 -3.10
C ASP A 131 -6.94 -2.94 -3.55
N ASN A 132 -7.01 -4.03 -2.78
CA ASN A 132 -7.90 -5.15 -3.06
C ASN A 132 -9.39 -4.86 -2.79
N GLU A 133 -9.72 -3.86 -1.97
CA GLU A 133 -11.09 -3.43 -1.67
C GLU A 133 -11.54 -2.21 -2.48
N SER A 134 -10.73 -1.80 -3.46
CA SER A 134 -10.96 -0.66 -4.35
C SER A 134 -10.87 0.73 -3.68
N LEU A 135 -10.18 0.85 -2.54
CA LEU A 135 -9.72 2.15 -2.06
C LEU A 135 -8.53 2.61 -2.90
N VAL A 136 -8.37 3.93 -3.01
CA VAL A 136 -7.38 4.55 -3.90
C VAL A 136 -6.58 5.62 -3.18
N ALA A 137 -5.34 5.77 -3.60
CA ALA A 137 -4.51 6.92 -3.30
C ALA A 137 -3.79 7.38 -4.56
N GLU A 138 -3.48 8.67 -4.63
CA GLU A 138 -2.79 9.25 -5.77
C GLU A 138 -1.62 10.14 -5.35
N ASP A 139 -0.65 10.25 -6.25
CA ASP A 139 0.45 11.19 -6.14
C ASP A 139 0.75 11.80 -7.51
N THR A 140 1.29 13.02 -7.52
CA THR A 140 1.50 13.82 -8.73
C THR A 140 2.87 14.46 -8.75
N CYS A 141 3.48 14.52 -9.93
CA CYS A 141 4.78 15.14 -10.16
C CYS A 141 4.75 15.96 -11.46
N GLU A 142 5.22 17.21 -11.40
CA GLU A 142 5.41 18.02 -12.60
C GLU A 142 6.82 17.85 -13.17
N VAL A 143 6.88 17.63 -14.49
CA VAL A 143 8.15 17.45 -15.20
C VAL A 143 8.19 18.26 -16.48
N VAL A 144 9.39 18.62 -16.90
CA VAL A 144 9.64 19.08 -18.27
C VAL A 144 10.49 18.02 -18.94
N ILE A 145 9.91 17.33 -19.93
CA ILE A 145 10.56 16.24 -20.65
C ILE A 145 10.87 16.64 -22.08
N HIS A 146 11.98 16.10 -22.56
CA HIS A 146 12.44 16.26 -23.92
C HIS A 146 12.99 14.94 -24.41
N ASN A 147 12.13 14.14 -25.05
CA ASN A 147 12.51 12.83 -25.55
C ASN A 147 12.41 12.83 -27.08
N PHE A 148 13.55 13.05 -27.73
CA PHE A 148 13.63 12.84 -29.16
C PHE A 148 13.99 11.39 -29.44
N PRO A 149 13.22 10.68 -30.29
CA PRO A 149 13.68 9.43 -30.84
C PRO A 149 14.99 9.73 -31.54
N LEU A 150 16.01 8.90 -31.26
CA LEU A 150 17.26 8.99 -31.97
C LEU A 150 16.94 8.79 -33.44
N LEU A 151 16.96 9.88 -34.21
CA LEU A 151 16.62 9.84 -35.62
C LEU A 151 17.62 8.87 -36.25
N HIS A 152 17.11 7.78 -36.82
CA HIS A 152 17.88 6.84 -37.62
C HIS A 152 18.30 7.52 -38.94
N LEU A 153 19.01 8.65 -38.88
CA LEU A 153 19.55 9.35 -40.05
C LEU A 153 20.95 8.87 -40.44
N LEU A 154 21.42 7.75 -39.87
CA LEU A 154 22.76 7.22 -40.18
C LEU A 154 22.77 5.88 -40.91
N TYR A 155 21.64 5.43 -41.46
CA TYR A 155 21.62 4.30 -42.39
C TYR A 155 20.75 4.61 -43.62
N PRO A 156 21.29 5.30 -44.64
CA PRO A 156 20.77 5.26 -46.00
C PRO A 156 20.92 3.86 -46.64
#